data_AF-A0A0D3JS12-F1
#
_entry.id   AF-A0A0D3JS12-F1
#
_cell.length_a   1.000
_cell.length_b   1.000
_cell.length_c   1.000
_cell.angle_alpha   90.00
_cell.angle_beta   90.00
_cell.angle_gamma   90.00
#
_symmetry.space_group_name_H-M   'P 1'
#
loop_
_entity.id
_entity.type
_entity.pdbx_description
1 polymer ?
#
loop_
_entity_poly.entity_id
_entity_poly.type
_entity_poly.pdbx_seq_one_letter_code
_entity_poly.pdbx_strand_id
1 'polypeptide(L)'
;MRAVLLSALFASVAAFAPPTALVPRVVDAPLTKALETFATTLVVSNGLFGLQFLLIPKFFISQFFEKELDAFHLFFARFIGVLILGQCALLKVCPSETTFLPALITQIAVGIMGPLKAQLTLDPKMPIHLFPVITVFVCAGLGLLAF
;
A
#
# COMPACT_ATOMS: atom_id res chain seq x y z
N MET A 1 -8.32 -4.41 -32.81
CA MET A 1 -7.57 -3.93 -31.63
C MET A 1 -8.19 -4.32 -30.28
N ARG A 2 -9.52 -4.30 -30.10
CA ARG A 2 -10.16 -4.71 -28.82
C ARG A 2 -9.90 -6.16 -28.39
N ALA A 3 -9.79 -7.11 -29.32
CA ALA A 3 -9.55 -8.52 -28.99
C ALA A 3 -8.10 -8.83 -28.54
N VAL A 4 -7.12 -8.04 -28.98
CA VAL A 4 -5.69 -8.23 -28.66
C VAL A 4 -5.33 -7.69 -27.27
N LEU A 5 -6.04 -6.66 -26.81
CA LEU A 5 -5.90 -6.14 -25.44
C LEU A 5 -6.50 -7.07 -24.39
N LEU A 6 -7.59 -7.78 -24.72
CA LEU A 6 -8.21 -8.75 -23.82
C LEU A 6 -7.34 -10.01 -23.64
N SER A 7 -6.70 -10.51 -24.70
CA SER A 7 -5.81 -11.67 -24.59
C SER A 7 -4.50 -11.39 -23.84
N ALA A 8 -3.97 -10.17 -23.89
CA ALA A 8 -2.80 -9.76 -23.09
C ALA A 8 -3.10 -9.67 -21.58
N LEU A 9 -4.33 -9.30 -21.21
CA LEU A 9 -4.79 -9.22 -19.81
C LEU A 9 -5.00 -10.59 -19.16
N PHE A 10 -5.30 -11.64 -19.94
CA PHE A 10 -5.39 -13.01 -19.42
C PHE A 10 -4.03 -13.74 -19.40
N ALA A 11 -3.10 -13.37 -20.30
CA ALA A 11 -1.75 -13.93 -20.31
C ALA A 11 -0.90 -13.50 -19.10
N SER A 12 -1.16 -12.32 -18.52
CA SER A 12 -0.44 -11.85 -17.32
C SER A 12 -0.89 -12.54 -16.02
N VAL A 13 -2.08 -13.15 -15.99
CA VAL A 13 -2.57 -13.92 -14.84
C VAL A 13 -1.93 -15.31 -14.80
N ALA A 14 -1.63 -15.91 -15.97
CA ALA A 14 -0.99 -17.22 -16.08
C ALA A 14 0.52 -17.20 -15.75
N ALA A 15 1.16 -16.03 -15.74
CA ALA A 15 2.57 -15.88 -15.36
C ALA A 15 2.79 -15.78 -13.84
N PHE A 16 1.71 -15.69 -13.04
CA PHE A 16 1.77 -15.74 -11.58
C PHE A 16 1.56 -17.18 -11.10
N ALA A 17 2.30 -18.13 -11.68
CA ALA A 17 2.51 -19.39 -10.97
C ALA A 17 3.25 -19.01 -9.68
N PRO A 18 2.69 -19.28 -8.48
CA PRO A 18 3.43 -19.04 -7.26
C PRO A 18 4.74 -19.82 -7.38
N PRO A 19 5.91 -19.23 -7.08
CA PRO A 19 7.16 -19.94 -7.15
C PRO A 19 7.00 -21.25 -6.37
N THR A 20 7.14 -22.35 -7.10
CA THR A 20 6.99 -23.71 -6.58
C THR A 20 7.94 -23.84 -5.40
N ALA A 21 7.35 -23.88 -4.21
CA ALA A 21 8.02 -24.05 -2.92
C ALA A 21 9.20 -23.10 -2.65
N LEU A 22 8.89 -21.90 -2.15
CA LEU A 22 9.68 -21.42 -1.01
C LEU A 22 9.52 -22.50 0.07
N VAL A 23 10.55 -23.32 0.26
CA VAL A 23 10.66 -24.24 1.39
C VAL A 23 10.19 -23.47 2.63
N PRO A 24 9.26 -23.99 3.45
CA PRO A 24 8.92 -23.35 4.70
C PRO A 24 10.22 -23.23 5.47
N ARG A 25 10.79 -22.02 5.50
CA ARG A 25 11.86 -21.74 6.44
C ARG A 25 11.20 -21.99 7.78
N VAL A 26 11.79 -22.82 8.64
CA VAL A 26 11.29 -22.95 10.00
C VAL A 26 11.43 -21.56 10.61
N VAL A 27 10.34 -20.81 10.59
CA VAL A 27 10.26 -19.46 11.13
C VAL A 27 10.02 -19.67 12.62
N ASP A 28 10.95 -19.23 13.46
CA ASP A 28 10.75 -19.33 14.90
C ASP A 28 9.49 -18.56 15.29
N ALA A 29 8.73 -19.07 16.28
CA ALA A 29 7.46 -18.48 16.72
C ALA A 29 7.49 -16.95 16.97
N PRO A 30 8.57 -16.34 17.50
CA PRO A 30 8.68 -14.89 17.63
C PRO A 30 8.67 -14.15 16.29
N LEU A 31 9.32 -14.70 15.27
CA LEU A 31 9.39 -14.10 13.93
C LEU A 31 8.03 -14.20 13.22
N THR A 32 7.35 -15.34 13.27
CA THR A 32 5.98 -15.48 12.71
C THR A 32 5.04 -14.43 13.29
N LYS A 33 5.06 -14.25 14.62
CA LYS A 33 4.24 -13.23 15.29
C LYS A 33 4.58 -11.80 14.86
N ALA A 34 5.86 -11.50 14.62
CA ALA A 34 6.29 -10.19 14.13
C ALA A 34 5.76 -9.92 12.71
N LEU A 35 5.84 -10.92 11.82
CA LEU A 35 5.30 -10.83 10.45
C LEU A 35 3.78 -10.62 10.43
N GLU A 36 3.04 -11.35 11.27
CA GLU A 36 1.59 -11.18 11.42
C GLU A 36 1.20 -9.81 12.01
N THR A 37 1.99 -9.32 12.97
CA THR A 37 1.80 -8.00 13.56
C THR A 37 2.01 -6.91 12.51
N PHE A 38 3.06 -7.04 11.69
CA PHE A 38 3.31 -6.14 10.57
C PHE A 38 2.16 -6.15 9.56
N ALA A 39 1.76 -7.35 9.08
CA ALA A 39 0.66 -7.49 8.13
C ALA A 39 -0.65 -6.90 8.68
N THR A 40 -0.97 -7.16 9.96
CA THR A 40 -2.16 -6.59 10.61
C THR A 40 -2.09 -5.08 10.74
N THR A 41 -0.92 -4.54 11.11
CA THR A 41 -0.71 -3.09 11.19
C THR A 41 -0.95 -2.44 9.84
N LEU A 42 -0.41 -3.01 8.76
CA LEU A 42 -0.63 -2.51 7.41
C LEU A 42 -2.09 -2.60 6.99
N VAL A 43 -2.78 -3.70 7.26
CA VAL A 43 -4.20 -3.83 6.89
C VAL A 43 -5.05 -2.77 7.58
N VAL A 44 -4.78 -2.49 8.86
CA VAL A 44 -5.55 -1.49 9.60
C VAL A 44 -5.23 -0.08 9.08
N SER A 45 -3.95 0.29 9.00
CA SER A 45 -3.55 1.64 8.60
C SER A 45 -3.88 1.93 7.14
N ASN A 46 -3.48 1.05 6.21
CA ASN A 46 -3.77 1.21 4.80
C ASN A 46 -5.26 1.00 4.52
N GLY A 47 -5.96 0.14 5.26
CA GLY A 47 -7.41 -0.04 5.11
C GLY A 47 -8.19 1.25 5.38
N LEU A 48 -7.88 1.95 6.47
CA LEU A 48 -8.47 3.25 6.77
C LEU A 48 -8.14 4.28 5.69
N PHE A 49 -6.89 4.31 5.24
CA PHE A 49 -6.43 5.22 4.19
C PHE A 49 -7.14 4.95 2.85
N GLY A 50 -7.23 3.68 2.45
CA GLY A 50 -7.93 3.24 1.24
C GLY A 50 -9.42 3.59 1.27
N LEU A 51 -10.07 3.42 2.42
CA LEU A 51 -11.47 3.84 2.62
C LEU A 51 -11.64 5.36 2.47
N GLN A 52 -10.73 6.16 3.02
CA GLN A 52 -10.78 7.62 2.89
C GLN A 52 -10.62 8.07 1.43
N PHE A 53 -9.67 7.48 0.70
CA PHE A 53 -9.46 7.72 -0.72
C PHE A 53 -10.65 7.28 -1.60
N LEU A 54 -11.33 6.20 -1.21
CA LEU A 54 -12.49 5.69 -1.95
C LEU A 54 -13.76 6.50 -1.69
N LEU A 55 -14.07 6.77 -0.42
CA LEU A 55 -15.37 7.31 0.00
C LEU A 55 -15.37 8.84 0.05
N ILE A 56 -14.31 9.44 0.57
CA ILE A 56 -14.24 10.88 0.88
C ILE A 56 -12.95 11.56 0.36
N PRO A 57 -12.49 11.30 -0.88
CA PRO A 57 -11.19 11.77 -1.36
C PRO A 57 -11.03 13.29 -1.31
N LYS A 58 -12.08 14.04 -1.65
CA LYS A 58 -12.03 15.52 -1.64
C LYS A 58 -11.77 16.08 -0.26
N PHE A 59 -12.55 15.63 0.73
CA PHE A 59 -12.39 16.06 2.11
C PHE A 59 -11.05 15.62 2.69
N PHE A 60 -10.65 14.38 2.40
CA PHE A 60 -9.41 13.81 2.93
C PHE A 60 -8.17 14.56 2.40
N ILE A 61 -8.05 14.71 1.08
CA ILE A 61 -6.89 15.36 0.45
C ILE A 61 -6.83 16.85 0.81
N SER A 62 -7.97 17.54 0.96
CA SER A 62 -7.99 18.96 1.34
C SER A 62 -7.44 19.22 2.74
N GLN A 63 -7.32 18.20 3.60
CA GLN A 63 -6.63 18.34 4.89
C GLN A 63 -5.12 18.50 4.72
N PHE A 64 -4.54 17.97 3.63
CA PHE A 64 -3.10 17.92 3.41
C PHE A 64 -2.61 18.88 2.33
N PHE A 65 -3.48 19.32 1.41
CA PHE A 65 -3.11 20.18 0.30
C PHE A 65 -4.15 21.30 0.10
N GLU A 66 -3.71 22.45 -0.39
CA GLU A 66 -4.61 23.57 -0.79
C GLU A 66 -5.14 23.42 -2.22
N LYS A 67 -4.59 22.48 -3.00
CA LYS A 67 -4.94 22.33 -4.40
C LYS A 67 -6.37 21.79 -4.56
N GLU A 68 -7.15 22.47 -5.39
CA GLU A 68 -8.46 21.97 -5.80
C GLU A 68 -8.33 20.71 -6.67
N LEU A 69 -9.19 19.73 -6.40
CA LEU A 69 -9.23 18.48 -7.14
C LEU A 69 -10.28 18.57 -8.26
N ASP A 70 -9.82 18.37 -9.49
CA ASP A 70 -10.71 18.15 -10.62
C ASP A 70 -11.24 16.70 -10.66
N ALA A 71 -12.09 16.41 -11.65
CA ALA A 71 -12.67 15.09 -11.85
C ALA A 71 -11.62 13.99 -12.09
N PHE A 72 -10.50 14.31 -12.72
CA PHE A 72 -9.42 13.37 -12.99
C PHE A 72 -8.70 12.97 -11.70
N HIS A 73 -8.38 13.93 -10.83
CA HIS A 73 -7.79 13.65 -9.53
C HIS A 73 -8.74 12.82 -8.65
N LEU A 74 -10.05 13.12 -8.67
CA LEU A 74 -11.05 12.37 -7.91
C LEU A 74 -11.22 10.93 -8.42
N PHE A 75 -11.15 10.72 -9.74
CA PHE A 75 -11.15 9.37 -10.32
C PHE A 75 -9.94 8.57 -9.84
N PHE A 76 -8.74 9.13 -9.95
CA PHE A 76 -7.51 8.45 -9.51
C PHE A 76 -7.48 8.20 -8.01
N ALA A 77 -7.94 9.15 -7.20
CA ALA A 77 -8.02 8.97 -5.76
C ALA A 77 -8.89 7.75 -5.38
N ARG A 78 -10.06 7.61 -6.00
CA ARG A 78 -10.93 6.45 -5.76
C ARG A 78 -10.34 5.14 -6.27
N PHE A 79 -9.73 5.17 -7.46
CA PHE A 79 -9.03 4.02 -8.01
C PHE A 79 -7.91 3.53 -7.09
N ILE A 80 -7.09 4.46 -6.57
CA ILE A 80 -6.06 4.16 -5.57
C ILE A 80 -6.69 3.56 -4.30
N GLY A 81 -7.82 4.11 -3.84
CA GLY A 81 -8.57 3.53 -2.71
C GLY A 81 -8.92 2.06 -2.93
N VAL A 82 -9.43 1.69 -4.11
CA VAL A 82 -9.71 0.29 -4.47
C VAL A 82 -8.43 -0.56 -4.47
N LEU A 83 -7.33 -0.07 -5.04
CA LEU A 83 -6.07 -0.81 -5.07
C LEU A 83 -5.53 -1.08 -3.66
N ILE A 84 -5.58 -0.08 -2.78
CA ILE A 84 -5.14 -0.19 -1.38
C ILE A 84 -5.99 -1.24 -0.65
N LEU A 85 -7.32 -1.20 -0.81
CA LEU A 85 -8.21 -2.19 -0.20
C LEU A 85 -8.00 -3.60 -0.75
N GLY A 86 -7.74 -3.72 -2.06
CA GLY A 86 -7.35 -4.99 -2.68
C GLY A 86 -6.04 -5.54 -2.09
N GLN A 87 -5.03 -4.69 -1.89
CA GLN A 87 -3.80 -5.07 -1.21
C GLN A 87 -4.07 -5.53 0.24
N CYS A 88 -4.94 -4.83 0.97
CA CYS A 88 -5.31 -5.23 2.33
C CYS A 88 -6.00 -6.60 2.36
N ALA A 89 -6.86 -6.90 1.38
CA ALA A 89 -7.49 -8.20 1.24
C ALA A 89 -6.44 -9.30 1.00
N LEU A 90 -5.47 -9.07 0.10
CA LEU A 90 -4.37 -9.99 -0.14
C LEU A 90 -3.53 -10.25 1.12
N LEU A 91 -3.20 -9.20 1.88
CA LEU A 91 -2.48 -9.32 3.16
C LEU A 91 -3.25 -10.07 4.24
N LYS A 92 -4.59 -10.20 4.11
CA LYS A 92 -5.40 -10.98 5.05
C LYS A 92 -5.58 -12.43 4.66
N VAL A 93 -5.54 -12.76 3.37
CA VAL A 93 -5.79 -14.13 2.89
C VAL A 93 -4.52 -14.90 2.57
N CYS A 94 -3.41 -14.20 2.30
CA CYS A 94 -2.12 -14.82 2.00
C CYS A 94 -1.27 -14.96 3.28
N PRO A 95 -0.41 -15.99 3.37
CA PRO A 95 0.52 -16.14 4.49
C PRO A 95 1.47 -14.94 4.62
N SER A 96 1.66 -14.44 5.85
CA SER A 96 2.53 -13.29 6.12
C SER A 96 3.97 -13.49 5.63
N GLU A 97 4.46 -14.73 5.65
CA GLU A 97 5.79 -15.12 5.17
C GLU A 97 6.00 -14.83 3.67
N THR A 98 4.96 -14.98 2.86
CA THR A 98 5.04 -14.74 1.41
C THR A 98 4.74 -13.29 1.05
N THR A 99 3.96 -12.59 1.88
CA THR A 99 3.58 -11.19 1.61
C THR A 99 4.48 -10.15 2.24
N PHE A 100 5.26 -10.50 3.26
CA PHE A 100 6.05 -9.55 4.04
C PHE A 100 6.99 -8.71 3.17
N LEU A 101 7.89 -9.35 2.43
CA LEU A 101 8.90 -8.63 1.63
C LEU A 101 8.26 -7.75 0.54
N PRO A 102 7.29 -8.25 -0.26
CA PRO A 102 6.55 -7.40 -1.19
C PRO A 102 5.85 -6.21 -0.52
N ALA A 103 5.25 -6.42 0.65
CA ALA A 103 4.56 -5.36 1.38
C ALA A 103 5.53 -4.32 1.95
N LEU A 104 6.68 -4.74 2.49
CA LEU A 104 7.74 -3.86 2.97
C LEU A 104 8.29 -2.98 1.84
N ILE A 105 8.65 -3.58 0.71
CA ILE A 105 9.15 -2.86 -0.47
C ILE A 105 8.10 -1.85 -0.95
N THR A 106 6.83 -2.27 -1.01
CA THR A 106 5.73 -1.40 -1.41
C THR A 106 5.59 -0.20 -0.46
N GLN A 107 5.68 -0.40 0.86
CA GLN A 107 5.57 0.71 1.82
C GLN A 107 6.74 1.69 1.72
N ILE A 108 7.96 1.20 1.50
CA ILE A 108 9.11 2.08 1.27
C ILE A 108 8.90 2.90 -0.01
N ALA A 109 8.49 2.25 -1.11
CA ALA A 109 8.24 2.91 -2.38
C ALA A 109 7.11 3.95 -2.27
N VAL A 110 6.01 3.62 -1.60
CA VAL A 110 4.89 4.54 -1.35
C VAL A 110 5.33 5.72 -0.48
N GLY A 111 6.12 5.49 0.58
CA GLY A 111 6.65 6.55 1.44
C GLY A 111 7.51 7.55 0.69
N ILE A 112 8.36 7.07 -0.23
CA ILE A 112 9.20 7.92 -1.09
C ILE A 112 8.35 8.67 -2.11
N MET A 113 7.52 7.96 -2.87
CA MET A 113 6.80 8.52 -4.02
C MET A 113 5.59 9.37 -3.64
N GLY A 114 4.97 9.09 -2.50
CA GLY A 114 3.83 9.82 -1.97
C GLY A 114 4.28 10.97 -1.06
N PRO A 115 4.32 10.77 0.27
CA PRO A 115 4.45 11.86 1.22
C PRO A 115 5.80 12.58 1.13
N LEU A 116 6.92 11.87 0.95
CA LEU A 116 8.25 12.50 0.86
C LEU A 116 8.37 13.37 -0.40
N LYS A 117 8.04 12.82 -1.57
CA LYS A 117 8.04 13.60 -2.82
C LYS A 117 7.06 14.77 -2.76
N ALA A 118 5.85 14.56 -2.24
CA ALA A 118 4.88 15.64 -2.07
C ALA A 118 5.42 16.78 -1.19
N GLN A 119 6.13 16.44 -0.11
CA GLN A 119 6.77 17.44 0.76
C GLN A 119 7.87 18.22 0.05
N LEU A 120 8.58 17.60 -0.89
CA LEU A 120 9.65 18.25 -1.65
C LEU A 120 9.15 19.08 -2.84
N THR A 121 7.92 18.84 -3.33
CA THR A 121 7.48 19.42 -4.61
C THR A 121 6.10 20.09 -4.62
N LEU A 122 5.25 19.90 -3.60
CA LEU A 122 3.83 20.29 -3.65
C LEU A 122 3.37 21.19 -2.49
N ASP A 123 4.30 21.73 -1.68
CA ASP A 123 4.02 22.63 -0.55
C ASP A 123 2.80 22.23 0.30
N PRO A 124 2.83 21.04 0.92
CA PRO A 124 1.68 20.52 1.66
C PRO A 124 1.42 21.31 2.95
N LYS A 125 0.20 21.18 3.47
CA LYS A 125 -0.23 21.77 4.75
C LYS A 125 0.58 21.18 5.90
N MET A 126 1.36 22.01 6.56
CA MET A 126 2.12 21.64 7.76
C MET A 126 1.40 22.12 9.03
N PRO A 127 1.45 21.38 10.15
CA PRO A 127 2.24 20.16 10.38
C PRO A 127 1.50 18.87 9.98
N ILE A 128 0.23 18.94 9.55
CA ILE A 128 -0.62 17.76 9.35
C ILE A 128 -0.05 16.77 8.32
N HIS A 129 0.64 17.25 7.28
CA HIS A 129 1.34 16.39 6.31
C HIS A 129 2.50 15.57 6.89
N LEU A 130 3.01 15.90 8.08
CA LEU A 130 3.99 15.04 8.76
C LEU A 130 3.38 13.70 9.18
N PHE A 131 2.07 13.63 9.41
CA PHE A 131 1.40 12.40 9.83
C PHE A 131 1.63 11.24 8.83
N PRO A 132 1.29 11.37 7.52
CA PRO A 132 1.57 10.31 6.56
C PRO A 132 3.06 10.05 6.33
N VAL A 133 3.93 11.06 6.42
CA VAL A 133 5.39 10.88 6.33
C VAL A 133 5.87 9.97 7.45
N ILE A 134 5.59 10.34 8.70
CA ILE A 134 6.03 9.60 9.89
C ILE A 134 5.41 8.21 9.91
N THR A 135 4.10 8.10 9.70
CA THR A 135 3.39 6.83 9.80
C THR A 135 3.93 5.79 8.82
N VAL A 136 4.15 6.17 7.55
CA VAL A 136 4.63 5.23 6.54
C VAL A 136 6.07 4.79 6.82
N PHE A 137 6.97 5.71 7.18
CA PHE A 137 8.36 5.37 7.46
C PHE A 137 8.54 4.63 8.79
N VAL A 138 7.75 4.94 9.82
CA VAL A 138 7.74 4.19 11.09
C VAL A 138 7.23 2.77 10.85
N CYS A 139 6.14 2.58 10.09
CA CYS A 139 5.65 1.25 9.75
C CYS A 139 6.69 0.45 8.95
N ALA A 140 7.37 1.07 7.98
CA ALA A 140 8.46 0.42 7.24
C ALA A 140 9.65 0.07 8.15
N GLY A 141 10.05 0.99 9.04
CA GLY A 141 11.12 0.78 10.01
C GLY A 141 10.82 -0.36 10.99
N LEU A 142 9.59 -0.43 11.51
CA LEU A 142 9.13 -1.56 12.33
C LEU A 142 9.17 -2.88 11.57
N GLY A 143 8.86 -2.86 10.27
CA GLY A 143 9.04 -4.02 9.40
C GLY A 143 10.49 -4.47 9.29
N LEU A 144 11.44 -3.54 9.15
CA LEU A 144 12.87 -3.85 9.10
C LEU A 144 13.42 -4.40 10.42
N LEU A 145 12.89 -3.95 11.57
CA LEU A 145 13.28 -4.45 12.89
C LEU A 145 12.74 -5.86 13.20
N ALA A 146 11.78 -6.35 12.42
CA ALA A 146 11.25 -7.70 12.53
C ALA A 146 12.13 -8.76 11.84
N PHE A 147 13.28 -8.37 11.26
CA PHE A 147 14.17 -9.23 10.49
C PHE A 147 15.61 -9.22 11.02
#